data_AF-A0A377I2T2-F1
#
_entry.id   AF-A0A377I2T2-F1
#
_cell.length_a   1.000
_cell.length_b   1.000
_cell.length_c   1.000
_cell.angle_alpha   90.00
_cell.angle_beta   90.00
_cell.angle_gamma   90.00
#
_symmetry.space_group_name_H-M   'P 1'
#
loop_
_entity.id
_entity.type
_entity.pdbx_description
1 polymer ?
#
loop_
_entity_poly.entity_id
_entity_poly.type
_entity_poly.pdbx_seq_one_letter_code
_entity_poly.pdbx_strand_id
1 'polypeptide(L)' 'MKANKEFKMEKFEKMMTDALGDKWREYCPAELTEYEKFEIKRALLSRFEQGEDSFAKFLECFSLINLYPEKQ' A
#
# COMPACT_ATOMS: atom_id res chain seq x y z
N MET A 1 3.58 21.11 -15.29
CA MET A 1 3.40 19.67 -15.00
C MET A 1 3.40 19.35 -13.49
N LYS A 2 2.74 20.14 -12.61
CA LYS A 2 2.64 19.86 -11.16
C LYS A 2 1.33 19.16 -10.75
N ALA A 3 0.21 19.51 -11.38
CA ALA A 3 -1.13 18.97 -11.06
C ALA A 3 -1.30 17.45 -11.26
N ASN A 4 -0.47 16.81 -12.10
CA ASN A 4 -0.59 15.38 -12.40
C ASN A 4 0.09 14.47 -11.36
N LYS A 5 0.91 15.05 -10.46
CA LYS A 5 1.57 14.33 -9.36
C LYS A 5 0.70 14.36 -8.09
N GLU A 6 0.08 15.50 -7.79
CA GLU A 6 -0.84 15.65 -6.65
C GLU A 6 -2.11 14.81 -6.80
N PHE A 7 -2.69 14.74 -8.00
CA PHE A 7 -3.88 13.91 -8.28
C PHE A 7 -3.64 12.40 -8.10
N LYS A 8 -2.39 11.94 -8.18
CA LYS A 8 -2.03 10.52 -7.98
C LYS A 8 -1.94 10.18 -6.49
N MET A 9 -1.46 11.08 -5.65
CA MET A 9 -1.29 10.85 -4.21
C MET A 9 -2.64 10.82 -3.48
N GLU A 10 -3.57 11.74 -3.76
CA GLU A 10 -4.86 11.76 -3.07
C GLU A 10 -5.70 10.51 -3.36
N LYS A 11 -5.73 10.07 -4.62
CA LYS A 11 -6.45 8.85 -5.00
C LYS A 11 -5.83 7.62 -4.34
N PHE A 12 -4.51 7.59 -4.26
CA PHE A 12 -3.75 6.51 -3.66
C PHE A 12 -3.96 6.44 -2.14
N GLU A 13 -3.91 7.60 -1.47
CA GLU A 13 -4.21 7.74 -0.05
C GLU A 13 -5.63 7.28 0.29
N LYS A 14 -6.60 7.62 -0.57
CA LYS A 14 -7.98 7.13 -0.41
C LYS A 14 -8.05 5.61 -0.49
N MET A 15 -7.41 4.99 -1.47
CA MET A 15 -7.39 3.53 -1.59
C MET A 15 -6.70 2.85 -0.41
N MET A 16 -5.61 3.44 0.10
CA MET A 16 -4.93 2.94 1.30
C MET A 16 -5.80 3.06 2.55
N THR A 17 -6.53 4.17 2.71
CA THR A 17 -7.51 4.34 3.79
C THR A 17 -8.66 3.35 3.67
N ASP A 18 -9.23 3.16 2.48
CA ASP A 18 -10.30 2.18 2.25
C ASP A 18 -9.80 0.74 2.53
N ALA A 19 -8.52 0.47 2.24
CA ALA A 19 -7.95 -0.86 2.38
C ALA A 19 -7.48 -1.20 3.80
N LEU A 20 -6.85 -0.25 4.49
CA LEU A 20 -6.11 -0.44 5.75
C LEU A 20 -6.67 0.38 6.92
N GLY A 21 -7.66 1.24 6.68
CA GLY A 21 -8.29 2.13 7.67
C GLY A 21 -7.45 3.36 7.99
N ASP A 22 -8.07 4.43 8.51
CA ASP A 22 -7.46 5.76 8.68
C ASP A 22 -6.12 5.81 9.43
N LYS A 23 -5.86 4.83 10.31
CA LYS A 23 -4.63 4.76 11.11
C LYS A 23 -3.41 4.28 10.36
N TRP A 24 -3.54 3.80 9.11
CA TRP A 24 -2.41 3.29 8.35
C TRP A 24 -1.27 4.32 8.22
N ARG A 25 -1.60 5.63 8.18
CA ARG A 25 -0.63 6.73 8.14
C ARG A 25 0.21 6.89 9.41
N GLU A 26 -0.29 6.44 10.56
CA GLU A 26 0.48 6.47 11.82
C GLU A 26 1.64 5.47 11.79
N TYR A 27 1.52 4.45 10.93
CA TYR A 27 2.45 3.33 10.85
C TYR A 27 3.23 3.28 9.53
N CYS A 28 2.90 4.14 8.56
CA CYS A 28 3.49 4.09 7.22
C CYS A 28 4.09 5.46 6.83
N PRO A 29 5.40 5.54 6.55
CA PRO A 29 6.06 6.78 6.12
C PRO A 29 5.55 7.24 4.74
N ALA A 30 5.75 8.51 4.40
CA ALA A 30 5.30 9.10 3.13
C ALA A 30 5.89 8.41 1.88
N GLU A 31 7.06 7.78 2.01
CA GLU A 31 7.73 6.99 0.98
C GLU A 31 8.35 5.75 1.66
N LEU A 32 8.38 4.63 0.97
CA LEU A 32 9.01 3.38 1.43
C LEU A 32 10.23 3.06 0.57
N THR A 33 11.24 2.42 1.13
CA THR A 33 12.33 1.81 0.35
C THR A 33 11.86 0.54 -0.36
N GLU A 34 12.63 0.07 -1.36
CA GLU A 34 12.36 -1.21 -2.04
C GLU A 34 12.24 -2.38 -1.05
N TYR A 35 13.14 -2.40 -0.06
CA TYR A 35 13.18 -3.43 0.98
C TYR A 35 11.94 -3.40 1.87
N GLU A 36 11.50 -2.22 2.32
CA GLU A 36 10.30 -2.11 3.14
C GLU A 36 9.04 -2.55 2.37
N LYS A 37 8.93 -2.19 1.09
CA LYS A 37 7.84 -2.69 0.22
C LYS A 37 7.88 -4.21 0.09
N PHE A 38 9.07 -4.80 -0.02
CA PHE A 38 9.23 -6.25 -0.08
C PHE A 38 8.75 -6.93 1.21
N GLU A 39 9.15 -6.44 2.38
CA GLU A 39 8.70 -7.00 3.67
C GLU A 39 7.18 -6.90 3.84
N ILE A 40 6.56 -5.78 3.45
CA ILE A 40 5.10 -5.62 3.50
C ILE A 40 4.41 -6.62 2.55
N LYS A 41 4.90 -6.79 1.32
CA LYS A 41 4.35 -7.78 0.37
C LYS A 41 4.43 -9.20 0.92
N ARG A 42 5.53 -9.55 1.59
CA ARG A 42 5.66 -10.84 2.27
C ARG A 42 4.62 -11.01 3.38
N ALA A 43 4.40 -9.99 4.19
CA ALA A 43 3.38 -10.03 5.24
C ALA A 43 1.97 -10.20 4.66
N LEU A 44 1.63 -9.48 3.59
CA LEU A 44 0.35 -9.62 2.88
C LEU A 44 0.14 -11.03 2.31
N LEU A 45 1.19 -11.62 1.72
CA LEU A 45 1.13 -12.99 1.22
C LEU A 45 0.88 -13.99 2.35
N SER A 46 1.60 -13.85 3.47
CA SER A 46 1.40 -14.72 4.65
C SER A 46 -0.02 -14.65 5.19
N ARG A 47 -0.63 -13.45 5.26
CA ARG A 47 -2.03 -13.28 5.71
C ARG A 47 -3.02 -13.98 4.78
N PHE A 48 -2.82 -13.86 3.48
CA PHE A 48 -3.62 -14.57 2.48
C PHE A 48 -3.48 -16.09 2.61
N GLU A 49 -2.25 -16.61 2.75
CA GLU A 49 -1.99 -18.05 2.94
C GLU A 49 -2.62 -18.61 4.23
N GLN A 50 -2.75 -17.76 5.26
CA GLN A 50 -3.42 -18.08 6.52
C GLN A 50 -4.95 -17.94 6.47
N GLY A 51 -5.50 -17.45 5.35
CA GLY A 51 -6.93 -17.23 5.17
C GLY A 51 -7.49 -15.99 5.87
N GLU A 52 -6.62 -15.08 6.35
CA GLU A 52 -7.05 -13.82 6.97
C GLU A 52 -7.65 -12.85 5.94
N ASP A 53 -7.11 -12.85 4.73
CA ASP A 53 -7.54 -12.00 3.62
C ASP A 53 -8.09 -12.86 2.47
N SER A 54 -9.14 -12.36 1.79
CA SER A 54 -9.58 -12.97 0.53
C SER A 54 -8.57 -12.70 -0.60
N PHE A 55 -8.56 -13.53 -1.65
CA PHE A 55 -7.68 -13.30 -2.81
C PHE A 55 -7.86 -11.91 -3.43
N ALA A 56 -9.09 -11.41 -3.51
CA ALA A 56 -9.38 -10.07 -4.02
C ALA A 56 -8.75 -8.98 -3.13
N LYS A 57 -8.85 -9.13 -1.81
CA LYS A 57 -8.25 -8.20 -0.84
C LYS A 57 -6.73 -8.23 -0.90
N PHE A 58 -6.13 -9.41 -1.02
CA PHE A 58 -4.70 -9.57 -1.22
C PHE A 58 -4.21 -8.84 -2.47
N LEU A 59 -4.85 -9.06 -3.63
CA LEU A 59 -4.47 -8.40 -4.89
C LEU A 59 -4.60 -6.87 -4.82
N GLU A 60 -5.64 -6.37 -4.17
CA GLU A 60 -5.85 -4.94 -3.92
C GLU A 60 -4.67 -4.36 -3.12
N CYS A 61 -4.39 -4.91 -1.93
CA CYS A 61 -3.31 -4.44 -1.07
C CYS A 61 -1.94 -4.57 -1.76
N PHE A 62 -1.68 -5.68 -2.45
CA PHE A 62 -0.41 -5.91 -3.14
C PHE A 62 -0.18 -4.89 -4.26
N SER A 63 -1.24 -4.59 -5.04
CA SER A 63 -1.18 -3.58 -6.10
C SER A 63 -0.93 -2.19 -5.53
N LEU A 64 -1.53 -1.86 -4.39
CA LEU A 64 -1.29 -0.59 -3.70
C LEU A 64 0.17 -0.46 -3.24
N ILE A 65 0.73 -1.47 -2.59
CA ILE A 65 2.14 -1.42 -2.15
C ILE A 65 3.11 -1.30 -3.33
N ASN A 66 2.80 -1.93 -4.48
CA ASN A 66 3.59 -1.75 -5.71
C ASN A 66 3.59 -0.31 -6.22
N LEU A 67 2.45 0.38 -6.11
CA LEU A 67 2.28 1.76 -6.59
C LEU A 67 2.74 2.81 -5.56
N TYR A 68 3.04 2.40 -4.32
CA TYR A 68 3.49 3.29 -3.25
C TYR A 68 4.79 4.02 -3.67
N PRO A 69 4.92 5.33 -3.40
CA PRO A 69 6.15 6.08 -3.68
C PRO A 69 7.41 5.42 -3.08
N GLU A 70 8.51 5.45 -3.83
CA GLU A 70 9.78 4.87 -3.39
C GLU A 70 10.80 5.93 -3.00
N LYS A 71 11.43 5.75 -1.85
CA LYS A 71 12.58 6.55 -1.44
C LYS A 71 13.84 5.99 -2.10
N GLN A 72 14.55 6.84 -2.86
CA GLN A 72 15.83 6.49 -3.50
C GLN A 72 16.92 6.17 -2.49
#